data_AF-A0A0D1KEG1-F1
#
_entry.id   AF-A0A0D1KEG1-F1
#
_cell.length_a   1.000
_cell.length_b   1.000
_cell.length_c   1.000
_cell.angle_alpha   90.00
_cell.angle_beta   90.00
_cell.angle_gamma   90.00
#
_symmetry.space_group_name_H-M   'P 1'
#
loop_
_entity.id
_entity.type
_entity.pdbx_description
1 polymer ?
#
loop_
_entity_poly.entity_id
_entity_poly.type
_entity_poly.pdbx_seq_one_letter_code
_entity_poly.pdbx_strand_id
1 'polypeptide(L)'
;MILIYKITDRHYINPDEHDRFVQTDMHLMDLIELLGCLQLKFEELVSRTDCMHPEHIMSILEQFYDIKNVTEQYKKYAPHAKVSWDDDENEECSMNWSQYKIFSVGHPDNQIGIIAIDLFAAREGCLRDHKKLMKRHLPKSKEFISMIMNHPKATKL
;
A
#
# COMPACT_ATOMS: atom_id res chain seq x y z
N MET A 1 10.63 -9.35 -17.36
CA MET A 1 9.57 -9.67 -16.38
C MET A 1 8.98 -8.36 -15.90
N ILE A 2 7.68 -8.16 -16.07
CA ILE A 2 7.00 -6.95 -15.57
C ILE A 2 6.69 -7.20 -14.09
N LEU A 3 6.99 -6.22 -13.24
CA LEU A 3 6.68 -6.25 -11.81
C LEU A 3 5.61 -5.22 -11.50
N ILE A 4 4.53 -5.66 -10.87
CA ILE A 4 3.39 -4.83 -10.48
C ILE A 4 3.19 -4.97 -8.99
N TYR A 5 2.95 -3.87 -8.31
CA TYR A 5 2.66 -3.87 -6.88
C TYR A 5 1.16 -3.73 -6.67
N LYS A 6 0.58 -4.64 -5.90
CA LYS A 6 -0.82 -4.58 -5.46
C LYS A 6 -0.85 -4.03 -4.04
N ILE A 7 -1.38 -2.84 -3.85
CA ILE A 7 -1.58 -2.23 -2.55
C ILE A 7 -2.94 -2.67 -2.03
N THR A 8 -2.94 -3.32 -0.86
CA THR A 8 -4.15 -3.82 -0.21
C THR A 8 -4.23 -3.33 1.23
N ASP A 9 -5.44 -3.15 1.74
CA ASP A 9 -5.67 -2.76 3.13
C ASP A 9 -6.72 -3.67 3.74
N ARG A 10 -6.27 -4.49 4.70
CA ARG A 10 -7.09 -5.48 5.39
C ARG A 10 -8.21 -4.89 6.26
N HIS A 11 -8.28 -3.58 6.47
CA HIS A 11 -9.35 -2.94 7.24
C HIS A 11 -10.64 -2.70 6.45
N TYR A 12 -10.63 -2.83 5.12
CA TYR A 12 -11.84 -2.73 4.33
C TYR A 12 -12.61 -4.06 4.35
N ILE A 13 -13.94 -3.98 4.45
CA ILE A 13 -14.84 -5.15 4.47
C ILE A 13 -14.68 -6.00 3.20
N ASN A 14 -14.35 -5.35 2.07
CA ASN A 14 -13.98 -5.99 0.80
C ASN A 14 -12.62 -5.43 0.31
N PRO A 15 -11.48 -5.95 0.82
CA PRO A 15 -10.17 -5.40 0.45
C PRO A 15 -9.92 -5.51 -1.06
N ASP A 16 -10.39 -6.58 -1.70
CA ASP A 16 -10.24 -6.83 -3.14
C ASP A 16 -10.90 -5.73 -4.02
N GLU A 17 -11.98 -5.06 -3.56
CA GLU A 17 -12.62 -3.94 -4.29
C GLU A 17 -11.82 -2.63 -4.18
N HIS A 18 -11.00 -2.53 -3.13
CA HIS A 18 -10.19 -1.38 -2.80
C HIS A 18 -8.72 -1.55 -3.18
N ASP A 19 -8.33 -2.73 -3.65
CA ASP A 19 -6.99 -3.01 -4.15
C ASP A 19 -6.63 -2.02 -5.28
N ARG A 20 -5.40 -1.51 -5.20
CA ARG A 20 -4.82 -0.66 -6.25
C ARG A 20 -3.56 -1.31 -6.78
N PHE A 21 -3.36 -1.22 -8.09
CA PHE A 21 -2.15 -1.73 -8.73
C PHE A 21 -1.30 -0.55 -9.18
N VAL A 22 -0.01 -0.60 -8.85
CA VAL A 22 0.95 0.43 -9.22
C VAL A 22 2.17 -0.16 -9.88
N GLN A 23 2.79 0.63 -10.75
CA GLN A 23 4.06 0.32 -11.41
C GLN A 23 5.07 1.40 -11.07
N THR A 24 6.27 0.99 -10.67
CA THR A 24 7.37 1.90 -10.31
C THR A 24 8.70 1.18 -10.38
N ASP A 25 9.77 1.94 -10.58
CA ASP A 25 11.17 1.49 -10.46
C ASP A 25 11.71 1.60 -9.03
N MET A 26 10.89 2.09 -8.08
CA MET A 26 11.24 2.16 -6.66
C MET A 26 11.51 0.77 -6.10
N HIS A 27 12.55 0.66 -5.26
CA HIS A 27 12.86 -0.58 -4.57
C HIS A 27 11.71 -0.97 -3.62
N LEU A 28 11.35 -2.26 -3.59
CA LEU A 28 10.20 -2.77 -2.82
C LEU A 28 10.17 -2.26 -1.37
N MET A 29 11.30 -2.35 -0.66
CA MET A 29 11.34 -1.91 0.74
C MET A 29 11.15 -0.40 0.89
N ASP A 30 11.63 0.41 -0.05
CA ASP A 30 11.40 1.86 -0.01
C ASP A 30 9.92 2.18 -0.29
N LEU A 31 9.26 1.42 -1.17
CA LEU A 31 7.82 1.55 -1.43
C LEU A 31 6.99 1.17 -0.19
N ILE A 32 7.33 0.07 0.49
CA ILE A 32 6.68 -0.35 1.73
C ILE A 32 6.84 0.73 2.82
N GLU A 33 8.07 1.20 3.03
CA GLU A 33 8.36 2.27 4.01
C GLU A 33 7.62 3.57 3.67
N LEU A 34 7.56 3.94 2.38
CA LEU A 34 6.81 5.10 1.90
C LEU A 34 5.32 4.97 2.24
N LEU A 35 4.69 3.85 1.90
CA LEU A 35 3.27 3.61 2.16
C LEU A 35 2.96 3.64 3.66
N GLY A 36 3.81 3.02 4.49
CA GLY A 36 3.69 3.09 5.95
C GLY A 36 3.84 4.52 6.48
N CYS A 37 4.81 5.27 5.97
CA CYS A 37 5.01 6.68 6.34
C CYS A 37 3.82 7.57 5.93
N LEU A 38 3.19 7.31 4.79
CA LEU A 38 2.01 8.03 4.34
C LEU A 38 0.82 7.82 5.29
N GLN A 39 0.56 6.58 5.71
CA GLN A 39 -0.46 6.27 6.71
C GLN A 39 -0.20 6.99 8.03
N LEU A 40 1.03 6.91 8.55
CA LEU A 40 1.41 7.60 9.79
C LEU A 40 1.29 9.13 9.67
N LYS A 41 1.59 9.70 8.49
CA LYS A 41 1.45 11.15 8.28
C LYS A 41 0.00 11.58 8.23
N PHE A 42 -0.86 10.76 7.64
CA PHE A 42 -2.30 10.96 7.69
C PHE A 42 -2.83 10.90 9.12
N GLU A 43 -2.39 9.93 9.92
CA GLU A 43 -2.75 9.85 11.34
C GLU A 43 -2.32 11.09 12.14
N GLU A 44 -1.16 11.65 11.82
CA GLU A 44 -0.64 12.88 12.46
C GLU A 44 -1.46 14.12 12.10
N LEU A 45 -1.89 14.23 10.84
CA LEU A 45 -2.50 15.45 10.30
C LEU A 45 -4.03 15.45 10.27
N VAL A 46 -4.64 14.27 10.22
CA VAL A 46 -6.08 14.12 9.91
C VAL A 46 -6.79 13.33 10.99
N SER A 47 -6.50 12.04 11.14
CA SER A 47 -7.25 11.16 12.06
C SER A 47 -6.49 9.89 12.39
N ARG A 48 -6.43 9.54 13.68
CA ARG A 48 -5.80 8.30 14.17
C ARG A 48 -6.70 7.06 14.02
N THR A 49 -7.97 7.24 13.68
CA THR A 49 -8.98 6.17 13.65
C THR A 49 -9.51 5.89 12.25
N ASP A 50 -9.18 6.75 11.29
CA ASP A 50 -9.58 6.62 9.89
C ASP A 50 -8.41 6.14 9.05
N CYS A 51 -8.73 5.45 7.96
CA CYS A 51 -7.76 5.00 6.96
C CYS A 51 -7.77 5.98 5.78
N MET A 52 -6.61 6.21 5.18
CA MET A 52 -6.53 7.00 3.95
C MET A 52 -7.22 6.23 2.81
N HIS A 53 -8.14 6.89 2.10
CA HIS A 53 -8.86 6.28 0.98
C HIS A 53 -7.87 5.86 -0.14
N PRO A 54 -8.04 4.68 -0.79
CA PRO A 54 -7.10 4.20 -1.81
C PRO A 54 -6.85 5.19 -2.96
N GLU A 55 -7.90 5.84 -3.47
CA GLU A 55 -7.75 6.89 -4.52
C GLU A 55 -6.91 8.08 -4.07
N HIS A 56 -6.97 8.40 -2.78
CA HIS A 56 -6.19 9.49 -2.22
C HIS A 56 -4.71 9.12 -2.11
N ILE A 57 -4.43 7.87 -1.71
CA ILE A 57 -3.08 7.30 -1.79
C ILE A 57 -2.57 7.38 -3.23
N MET A 58 -3.35 6.95 -4.23
CA MET A 58 -2.93 6.97 -5.63
C MET A 58 -2.59 8.37 -6.12
N SER A 59 -3.43 9.36 -5.80
CA SER A 59 -3.19 10.76 -6.16
C SER A 59 -1.86 11.28 -5.60
N ILE A 60 -1.51 10.90 -4.38
CA ILE A 60 -0.23 11.26 -3.76
C ILE A 60 0.95 10.55 -4.45
N LEU A 61 0.82 9.25 -4.72
CA LEU A 61 1.88 8.46 -5.34
C LEU A 61 2.20 8.97 -6.76
N GLU A 62 1.17 9.26 -7.56
CA GLU A 62 1.34 9.78 -8.93
C GLU A 62 1.94 11.18 -8.94
N GLN A 63 1.49 12.07 -8.04
CA GLN A 63 1.93 13.46 -8.04
C GLN A 63 3.34 13.66 -7.47
N PHE A 64 3.75 12.86 -6.47
CA PHE A 64 4.98 13.14 -5.71
C PHE A 64 6.10 12.10 -5.88
N TYR A 65 5.82 10.93 -6.46
CA TYR A 65 6.78 9.81 -6.44
C TYR A 65 7.03 9.11 -7.78
N ASP A 66 6.49 9.64 -8.90
CA ASP A 66 6.59 9.00 -10.22
C ASP A 66 6.15 7.52 -10.20
N ILE A 67 5.09 7.24 -9.44
CA ILE A 67 4.48 5.92 -9.32
C ILE A 67 3.20 5.93 -10.15
N LYS A 68 3.11 5.05 -11.15
CA LYS A 68 1.97 5.01 -12.07
C LYS A 68 0.85 4.14 -11.53
N ASN A 69 -0.38 4.64 -11.53
CA ASN A 69 -1.57 3.80 -11.30
C ASN A 69 -1.87 2.95 -12.54
N VAL A 70 -1.85 1.63 -12.35
CA VAL A 70 -2.11 0.62 -13.40
C VAL A 70 -3.29 -0.29 -13.03
N THR A 71 -4.12 0.13 -12.06
CA THR A 71 -5.25 -0.64 -11.52
C THR A 71 -6.14 -1.23 -12.61
N GLU A 72 -6.60 -0.41 -13.55
CA GLU A 72 -7.51 -0.87 -14.61
C GLU A 72 -6.91 -1.96 -15.52
N GLN A 73 -5.59 -1.96 -15.72
CA GLN A 73 -4.92 -2.95 -16.58
C GLN A 73 -4.72 -4.29 -15.86
N TYR A 74 -4.52 -4.27 -14.54
CA TYR A 74 -4.10 -5.45 -13.77
C TYR A 74 -5.16 -5.98 -12.79
N LYS A 75 -6.29 -5.28 -12.58
CA LYS A 75 -7.39 -5.76 -11.70
C LYS A 75 -7.93 -7.13 -12.07
N LYS A 76 -7.85 -7.52 -13.35
CA LYS A 76 -8.20 -8.88 -13.81
C LYS A 76 -7.40 -10.00 -13.14
N TYR A 77 -6.23 -9.68 -12.59
CA TYR A 77 -5.38 -10.62 -11.85
C TYR A 77 -5.65 -10.62 -10.35
N ALA A 78 -6.52 -9.76 -9.81
CA ALA A 78 -6.85 -9.73 -8.39
C ALA A 78 -7.28 -11.12 -7.84
N PRO A 79 -8.11 -11.92 -8.54
CA PRO A 79 -8.46 -13.27 -8.06
C PRO A 79 -7.27 -14.23 -7.96
N HIS A 80 -6.24 -14.03 -8.80
CA HIS A 80 -5.02 -14.86 -8.83
C HIS A 80 -3.95 -14.37 -7.85
N ALA A 81 -4.09 -13.15 -7.34
CA ALA A 81 -3.25 -12.54 -6.33
C ALA A 81 -4.04 -12.25 -5.05
N LYS A 82 -5.02 -13.12 -4.74
CA LYS A 82 -5.81 -13.03 -3.51
C LYS A 82 -4.93 -13.44 -2.33
N VAL A 83 -4.86 -12.58 -1.32
CA VAL A 83 -4.00 -12.79 -0.16
C VAL A 83 -4.85 -13.19 1.04
N SER A 84 -4.52 -14.32 1.66
CA SER A 84 -4.86 -14.55 3.06
C SER A 84 -3.74 -13.95 3.90
N TRP A 85 -4.04 -12.95 4.72
CA TRP A 85 -3.07 -12.31 5.62
C TRP A 85 -3.05 -12.90 7.02
N ASP A 86 -3.97 -13.83 7.30
CA ASP A 86 -3.92 -14.66 8.48
C ASP A 86 -2.80 -15.68 8.27
N ASP A 87 -1.76 -15.58 9.09
CA ASP A 87 -0.79 -16.65 9.26
C ASP A 87 -1.56 -17.85 9.86
N ASP A 88 -1.24 -19.07 9.43
CA ASP A 88 -1.97 -20.30 9.76
C ASP A 88 -2.46 -20.32 11.22
N GLU A 89 -3.71 -20.74 11.45
CA GLU A 89 -4.32 -20.88 12.80
C GLU A 89 -3.49 -21.75 13.79
N ASN A 90 -2.43 -22.40 13.31
CA ASN A 90 -1.51 -23.25 14.05
C ASN A 90 -0.15 -22.59 14.38
N GLU A 91 0.14 -21.37 13.92
CA GLU A 91 1.31 -20.61 14.35
C GLU A 91 0.94 -19.70 15.52
N GLU A 92 1.43 -20.04 16.72
CA GLU A 92 1.40 -19.17 17.91
C GLU A 92 1.75 -17.73 17.52
N CYS A 93 0.76 -16.82 17.57
CA CYS A 93 0.85 -15.36 17.44
C CYS A 93 2.26 -14.85 17.05
N SER A 94 2.66 -15.14 15.82
CA SER A 94 3.91 -14.65 15.29
C SER A 94 3.69 -13.16 15.03
N MET A 95 4.44 -12.30 15.74
CA MET A 95 4.49 -10.86 15.42
C MET A 95 5.20 -10.58 14.09
N ASN A 96 5.49 -11.60 13.27
CA ASN A 96 6.13 -11.49 11.97
C ASN A 96 5.09 -11.48 10.84
N TRP A 97 4.19 -10.48 10.87
CA TRP A 97 3.30 -10.28 9.73
C TRP A 97 4.12 -9.97 8.48
N SER A 98 3.94 -10.80 7.45
CA SER A 98 4.57 -10.56 6.16
C SER A 98 4.05 -9.24 5.60
N GLN A 99 4.94 -8.27 5.36
CA GLN A 99 4.57 -6.97 4.77
C GLN A 99 4.15 -7.09 3.29
N TYR A 100 4.56 -8.18 2.64
CA TYR A 100 4.20 -8.45 1.26
C TYR A 100 4.16 -9.95 0.95
N LYS A 101 3.45 -10.32 -0.12
CA LYS A 101 3.48 -11.66 -0.73
C LYS A 101 3.70 -11.56 -2.24
N ILE A 102 4.37 -12.56 -2.82
CA ILE A 102 4.74 -12.57 -4.25
C ILE A 102 3.90 -13.61 -4.99
N PHE A 103 3.39 -13.22 -6.16
CA PHE A 103 2.62 -14.06 -7.06
C PHE A 103 3.22 -13.98 -8.47
N SER A 104 3.14 -15.07 -9.20
CA SER A 104 3.43 -15.10 -10.64
C SER A 104 2.12 -15.41 -11.38
N VAL A 105 1.72 -14.54 -12.31
CA VAL A 105 0.47 -14.64 -13.07
C VAL A 105 0.73 -14.50 -14.57
N GLY A 106 -0.24 -14.93 -15.39
CA GLY A 106 -0.17 -14.83 -16.84
C GLY A 106 0.30 -16.12 -17.53
N HIS A 107 0.60 -16.02 -18.82
CA HIS A 107 1.09 -17.14 -19.62
C HIS A 107 2.57 -17.41 -19.30
N PRO A 108 3.06 -18.67 -19.37
CA PRO A 108 4.48 -18.99 -19.16
C PRO A 108 5.48 -18.09 -19.91
N ASP A 109 5.16 -17.72 -21.15
CA ASP A 109 6.03 -16.87 -21.99
C ASP A 109 5.94 -15.37 -21.67
N ASN A 110 4.93 -14.96 -20.90
CA ASN A 110 4.65 -13.57 -20.54
C ASN A 110 4.24 -13.47 -19.05
N GLN A 111 5.07 -14.03 -18.17
CA GLN A 111 4.82 -13.97 -16.74
C GLN A 111 4.93 -12.54 -16.20
N ILE A 112 3.97 -12.19 -15.36
CA ILE A 112 3.91 -10.94 -14.61
C ILE A 112 4.09 -11.29 -13.14
N GLY A 113 5.06 -10.65 -12.50
CA GLY A 113 5.20 -10.69 -11.05
C GLY A 113 4.24 -9.70 -10.40
N ILE A 114 3.41 -10.17 -9.47
CA ILE A 114 2.58 -9.31 -8.62
C ILE A 114 3.11 -9.40 -7.19
N ILE A 115 3.52 -8.27 -6.62
CA ILE A 115 3.86 -8.17 -5.20
C ILE A 115 2.71 -7.48 -4.48
N ALA A 116 1.97 -8.23 -3.68
CA ALA A 116 0.92 -7.67 -2.83
C ALA A 116 1.55 -7.10 -1.56
N ILE A 117 1.32 -5.82 -1.27
CA ILE A 117 1.80 -5.10 -0.09
C ILE A 117 0.59 -4.84 0.81
N ASP A 118 0.67 -5.25 2.07
CA ASP A 118 -0.33 -4.92 3.08
C ASP A 118 -0.02 -3.57 3.72
N LEU A 119 -0.93 -2.61 3.56
CA LEU A 119 -0.79 -1.28 4.16
C LEU A 119 -0.73 -1.33 5.68
N PHE A 120 -1.45 -2.25 6.32
CA PHE A 120 -1.41 -2.36 7.78
C PHE A 120 -0.02 -2.81 8.26
N ALA A 121 0.49 -3.94 7.75
CA ALA A 121 1.82 -4.42 8.10
C ALA A 121 2.94 -3.43 7.71
N ALA A 122 2.80 -2.72 6.58
CA ALA A 122 3.72 -1.65 6.19
C ALA A 122 3.76 -0.52 7.22
N ARG A 123 2.59 -0.09 7.70
CA ARG A 123 2.44 0.94 8.75
C ARG A 123 3.03 0.48 10.08
N GLU A 124 2.70 -0.73 10.52
CA GLU A 124 3.23 -1.31 11.77
C GLU A 124 4.76 -1.43 11.74
N GLY A 125 5.32 -1.86 10.61
CA GLY A 125 6.77 -1.94 10.43
C GLY A 125 7.51 -0.60 10.53
N CYS A 126 6.82 0.52 10.29
CA CYS A 126 7.41 1.85 10.38
C CYS A 126 7.36 2.46 11.78
N LEU A 127 6.58 1.92 12.71
CA LEU A 127 6.30 2.55 14.02
C LEU A 127 7.56 2.90 14.82
N ARG A 128 8.50 1.95 14.90
CA ARG A 128 9.71 2.07 15.72
C ARG A 128 10.56 3.27 15.32
N ASP A 129 10.71 3.51 14.02
CA ASP A 129 11.62 4.50 13.46
C ASP A 129 10.89 5.60 12.65
N HIS A 130 9.58 5.77 12.86
CA HIS A 130 8.71 6.59 12.01
C HIS A 130 9.25 8.00 11.76
N LYS A 131 9.78 8.70 12.76
CA LYS A 131 10.33 10.06 12.58
C LYS A 131 11.47 10.10 11.55
N LYS A 132 12.34 9.09 11.59
CA LYS A 132 13.48 8.97 10.67
C LYS A 132 12.99 8.60 9.27
N LEU A 133 12.08 7.63 9.18
CA LEU A 133 11.52 7.15 7.91
C LEU A 133 10.69 8.23 7.21
N MET A 134 9.82 8.93 7.94
CA MET A 134 9.03 10.04 7.42
C MET A 134 9.92 11.18 6.91
N LYS A 135 11.03 11.49 7.62
CA LYS A 135 12.00 12.50 7.15
C LYS A 135 12.71 12.07 5.86
N ARG A 136 12.92 10.77 5.67
CA ARG A 136 13.58 10.19 4.50
C ARG A 136 12.65 10.19 3.28
N HIS A 137 11.41 9.73 3.47
CA HIS A 137 10.50 9.43 2.37
C HIS A 137 9.52 10.54 2.05
N LEU A 138 9.07 11.34 3.03
CA LEU A 138 7.99 12.29 2.80
C LEU A 138 8.49 13.70 2.43
N PRO A 139 7.96 14.30 1.34
CA PRO A 139 8.16 15.70 1.05
C PRO A 139 7.71 16.60 2.21
N LYS A 140 8.38 17.75 2.34
CA LYS A 140 8.05 18.78 3.33
C LYS A 140 7.29 19.97 2.73
N SER A 141 6.93 19.90 1.45
CA SER A 141 6.26 21.00 0.77
C SER A 141 4.87 21.22 1.37
N LYS A 142 4.44 22.49 1.40
CA LYS A 142 3.06 22.83 1.84
C LYS A 142 2.02 22.14 0.96
N GLU A 143 2.33 21.97 -0.32
CA GLU A 143 1.49 21.27 -1.28
C GLU A 143 1.26 19.80 -0.90
N PHE A 144 2.32 19.08 -0.54
CA PHE A 144 2.20 17.69 -0.07
C PHE A 144 1.36 17.57 1.20
N ILE A 145 1.61 18.44 2.17
CA ILE A 145 0.83 18.48 3.43
C ILE A 145 -0.65 18.80 3.14
N SER A 146 -0.91 19.77 2.27
CA SER A 146 -2.28 20.11 1.86
C SER A 146 -2.95 18.95 1.14
N MET A 147 -2.23 18.20 0.30
CA MET A 147 -2.77 17.03 -0.37
C MET A 147 -3.22 15.99 0.66
N ILE A 148 -2.40 15.68 1.67
CA ILE A 148 -2.78 14.74 2.75
C ILE A 148 -4.01 15.22 3.52
N MET A 149 -4.11 16.52 3.81
CA MET A 149 -5.24 17.05 4.59
C MET A 149 -6.55 17.10 3.78
N ASN A 150 -6.47 17.31 2.46
CA ASN A 150 -7.61 17.38 1.54
C ASN A 150 -8.14 15.97 1.17
N HIS A 151 -8.37 15.14 2.17
CA HIS A 151 -8.91 13.80 1.98
C HIS A 151 -10.43 13.83 1.78
N PRO A 152 -10.99 13.04 0.84
CA PRO A 152 -12.40 12.69 0.88
C PRO A 152 -12.65 11.87 2.15
N LYS A 153 -13.66 12.23 2.95
CA LYS A 153 -14.06 11.40 4.10
C LYS A 153 -14.43 10.01 3.56
N ALA A 154 -13.71 8.97 3.99
CA ALA A 154 -14.09 7.59 3.70
C ALA A 154 -15.47 7.35 4.33
N THR A 155 -16.47 7.05 3.50
CA THR A 155 -17.76 6.59 4.02
C THR A 155 -17.54 5.13 4.37
N LYS A 156 -17.40 4.81 5.66
CA LYS A 156 -17.53 3.42 6.12
C LYS A 156 -18.98 3.02 5.83
N LEU A 157 -19.19 2.23 4.78
CA LEU A 157 -20.45 1.54 4.51
C LEU A 157 -20.39 0.16 5.16
#